data_AF-A0A3G6JDD3-F1
#
_entry.id   AF-A0A3G6JDD3-F1
#
_cell.length_a   1.000
_cell.length_b   1.000
_cell.length_c   1.000
_cell.angle_alpha   90.00
_cell.angle_beta   90.00
_cell.angle_gamma   90.00
#
_symmetry.space_group_name_H-M   'P 1'
#
loop_
_entity.id
_entity.type
_entity.pdbx_description
1 polymer ?
#
loop_
_entity_poly.entity_id
_entity_poly.type
_entity_poly.pdbx_seq_one_letter_code
_entity_poly.pdbx_strand_id
1 'polypeptide(L)'
;MKKLYLGNGDSKFKFADTTTEIFLNALDNGIPAELTAAAKVKIKNNSGYLLEISASVKNDQAVITSGQLSKLPAGNYLLELWDTTADGGTAIYPSDGFLALQINENVTGLSGGLVSSITVDDFVKQFSSLSQQLKKEIVDKAFKIVKTFPSVAAMNGDGFSDGDFTMIASDVNDPDDGKLYVWNGTSFTFVADLSGSQGIKGDKGDKGDKGDQGPIGPTGPKGDKGDRGDEQPGAGAHNSIYRGTNLGNALTDTQAAAIKAGTFDNLFIGDYWTIGGVTYRIAAFDYYFGTGDKLCTDHHVVLVPDTPLYAAKMNETDTTVGAYAGSEMYTTGLSKAKTTITDAFGSTHLLNHRNYLQNACTNGVPTGNAWFDSTVELMTEQNVYGNQVMGALPSGGTVNPWDANGNHNYLVDKSQFPLFVFRPDLISNRQWFWLRTVVSAIAFADVHDNGNADCAGAAGSAGVRPAFSIC
;
A
#
# COMPACT_ATOMS: atom_id res chain seq x y z
N MET A 1 53.72 14.87 -3.09
CA MET A 1 52.29 14.55 -2.93
C MET A 1 51.64 14.57 -4.29
N LYS A 2 51.10 13.42 -4.72
CA LYS A 2 50.32 13.30 -5.95
C LYS A 2 48.88 13.72 -5.68
N LYS A 3 48.29 14.51 -6.58
CA LYS A 3 46.92 15.01 -6.44
C LYS A 3 46.14 14.78 -7.72
N LEU A 4 44.82 14.61 -7.59
CA LEU A 4 43.90 14.42 -8.71
C LEU A 4 42.71 15.38 -8.56
N TYR A 5 42.35 16.08 -9.64
CA TYR A 5 41.24 17.03 -9.66
C TYR A 5 40.46 16.95 -10.96
N LEU A 6 39.20 17.38 -10.94
CA LEU A 6 38.37 17.51 -12.14
C LEU A 6 38.71 18.79 -12.88
N GLY A 7 38.90 18.72 -14.20
CA GLY A 7 39.35 19.87 -15.00
C GLY A 7 38.34 21.00 -15.13
N ASN A 8 37.05 20.67 -15.13
CA ASN A 8 35.94 21.63 -15.09
C ASN A 8 35.31 21.77 -13.69
N GLY A 9 35.77 21.00 -12.71
CA GLY A 9 35.17 20.95 -11.37
C GLY A 9 33.83 20.20 -11.29
N ASP A 10 33.27 19.75 -12.41
CA ASP A 10 31.98 19.07 -12.44
C ASP A 10 32.13 17.61 -12.01
N SER A 11 31.73 17.34 -10.77
CA SER A 11 31.75 16.00 -10.18
C SER A 11 30.47 15.21 -10.45
N LYS A 12 29.59 15.68 -11.34
CA LYS A 12 28.23 15.15 -11.48
C LYS A 12 27.79 15.07 -12.93
N PHE A 13 27.15 13.97 -13.31
CA PHE A 13 26.45 13.83 -14.60
C PHE A 13 25.21 12.94 -14.44
N LYS A 14 24.38 12.83 -15.48
CA LYS A 14 23.11 12.07 -15.45
C LYS A 14 23.30 10.62 -15.90
N PHE A 15 22.56 9.70 -15.29
CA PHE A 15 22.49 8.31 -15.70
C PHE A 15 22.05 8.22 -17.17
N ALA A 16 22.64 7.28 -17.90
CA ALA A 16 22.49 7.09 -19.35
C ALA A 16 22.98 8.24 -20.24
N ASP A 17 23.54 9.34 -19.72
CA ASP A 17 24.31 10.28 -20.54
C ASP A 17 25.61 9.61 -20.96
N THR A 18 25.85 9.47 -22.26
CA THR A 18 27.05 8.83 -22.81
C THR A 18 28.06 9.81 -23.39
N THR A 19 27.78 11.11 -23.34
CA THR A 19 28.48 12.14 -24.13
C THR A 19 29.37 13.06 -23.31
N THR A 20 29.20 13.10 -21.99
CA THR A 20 29.98 13.98 -21.12
C THR A 20 31.42 13.50 -21.00
N GLU A 21 32.37 14.34 -21.38
CA GLU A 21 33.80 14.12 -21.13
C GLU A 21 34.17 14.56 -19.71
N ILE A 22 34.90 13.71 -19.00
CA ILE A 22 35.38 13.94 -17.63
C ILE A 22 36.90 14.06 -17.69
N PHE A 23 37.39 15.28 -17.48
CA PHE A 23 38.81 15.61 -17.51
C PHE A 23 39.42 15.46 -16.12
N LEU A 24 40.48 14.67 -16.01
CA LEU A 24 41.21 14.36 -14.78
C LEU A 24 42.61 14.97 -14.85
N ASN A 25 42.87 15.93 -13.97
CA ASN A 25 44.15 16.62 -13.81
C ASN A 25 44.98 15.97 -12.71
N ALA A 26 46.09 15.35 -13.10
CA ALA A 26 47.07 14.81 -12.18
C ALA A 26 48.18 15.83 -11.92
N LEU A 27 48.55 16.02 -10.65
CA LEU A 27 49.66 16.89 -10.26
C LEU A 27 50.69 16.11 -9.42
N ASP A 28 51.97 16.32 -9.71
CA ASP A 28 53.12 15.90 -8.91
C ASP A 28 53.71 17.12 -8.18
N ASN A 29 53.56 17.16 -6.85
CA ASN A 29 54.05 18.27 -6.04
C ASN A 29 53.56 19.67 -6.50
N GLY A 30 52.35 19.72 -7.07
CA GLY A 30 51.73 20.95 -7.57
C GLY A 30 52.02 21.28 -9.04
N ILE A 31 52.82 20.47 -9.73
CA ILE A 31 53.12 20.61 -11.17
C ILE A 31 52.30 19.56 -11.94
N PRO A 32 51.72 19.88 -13.11
CA PRO A 32 51.05 18.90 -13.96
C PRO A 32 51.91 17.66 -14.22
N ALA A 33 51.34 16.48 -14.03
CA ALA A 33 52.01 15.22 -14.32
C ALA A 33 52.00 14.94 -15.83
N GLU A 34 53.10 14.42 -16.37
CA GLU A 34 53.14 13.91 -17.74
C GLU A 34 52.48 12.52 -17.78
N LEU A 35 51.29 12.45 -18.37
CA LEU A 35 50.50 11.21 -18.42
C LEU A 35 50.81 10.39 -19.69
N THR A 36 50.88 9.07 -19.54
CA THR A 36 51.06 8.17 -20.69
C THR A 36 49.73 7.73 -21.29
N ALA A 37 49.77 7.28 -22.55
CA ALA A 37 48.60 6.69 -23.22
C ALA A 37 48.09 5.40 -22.56
N ALA A 38 48.81 4.84 -21.58
CA ALA A 38 48.41 3.68 -20.81
C ALA A 38 47.63 4.02 -19.53
N ALA A 39 47.31 5.29 -19.29
CA ALA A 39 46.58 5.74 -18.12
C ALA A 39 45.21 5.05 -17.98
N LYS A 40 44.89 4.65 -16.75
CA LYS A 40 43.67 3.92 -16.39
C LYS A 40 43.00 4.57 -15.20
N VAL A 41 41.68 4.58 -15.19
CA VAL A 41 40.88 5.03 -14.05
C VAL A 41 40.27 3.81 -13.38
N LYS A 42 40.51 3.69 -12.08
CA LYS A 42 39.91 2.67 -11.22
C LYS A 42 38.78 3.27 -10.41
N ILE A 43 37.64 2.59 -10.41
CA ILE A 43 36.42 3.08 -9.77
C ILE A 43 35.99 2.10 -8.69
N LYS A 44 35.61 2.65 -7.54
CA LYS A 44 35.03 1.93 -6.41
C LYS A 44 33.79 2.67 -5.88
N ASN A 45 33.02 1.97 -5.05
CA ASN A 45 32.06 2.57 -4.12
C ASN A 45 32.42 2.19 -2.68
N ASN A 46 31.51 2.41 -1.73
CA ASN A 46 31.72 2.01 -0.33
C ASN A 46 31.81 0.48 -0.13
N SER A 47 31.28 -0.31 -1.06
CA SER A 47 31.29 -1.77 -1.00
C SER A 47 32.58 -2.38 -1.56
N GLY A 48 33.29 -1.67 -2.43
CA GLY A 48 34.58 -2.14 -2.96
C GLY A 48 34.88 -1.66 -4.37
N TYR A 49 35.96 -2.21 -4.94
CA TYR A 49 36.36 -1.97 -6.33
C TYR A 49 35.31 -2.51 -7.30
N LEU A 50 34.98 -1.73 -8.34
CA LEU A 50 33.93 -2.02 -9.29
C LEU A 50 34.47 -2.30 -10.69
N LEU A 51 35.27 -1.36 -11.22
CA LEU A 51 35.74 -1.47 -12.60
C LEU A 51 36.99 -0.64 -12.87
N GLU A 52 37.65 -0.96 -13.98
CA GLU A 52 38.77 -0.22 -14.56
C GLU A 52 38.42 0.18 -16.00
N ILE A 53 38.78 1.41 -16.36
CA ILE A 53 38.62 1.97 -17.71
C ILE A 53 39.93 2.58 -18.18
N SER A 54 40.24 2.39 -19.46
CA SER A 54 41.32 3.15 -20.11
C SER A 54 40.90 4.61 -20.27
N ALA A 55 41.79 5.53 -19.90
CA ALA A 55 41.65 6.94 -20.19
C ALA A 55 42.38 7.29 -21.50
N SER A 56 41.81 8.21 -22.27
CA SER A 56 42.56 8.88 -23.33
C SER A 56 43.36 10.03 -22.73
N VAL A 57 44.53 10.37 -23.27
CA VAL A 57 45.30 11.54 -22.83
C VAL A 57 45.16 12.66 -23.86
N LYS A 58 44.62 13.81 -23.43
CA LYS A 58 44.45 15.01 -24.25
C LYS A 58 45.01 16.21 -23.49
N ASN A 59 45.94 16.96 -24.08
CA ASN A 59 46.56 18.14 -23.46
C ASN A 59 47.05 17.88 -22.01
N ASP A 60 47.76 16.76 -21.81
CA ASP A 60 48.27 16.30 -20.51
C ASP A 60 47.19 16.01 -19.44
N GLN A 61 45.94 15.79 -19.85
CA GLN A 61 44.83 15.39 -18.99
C GLN A 61 44.36 13.99 -19.37
N ALA A 62 44.05 13.17 -18.35
CA ALA A 62 43.33 11.92 -18.57
C ALA A 62 41.85 12.24 -18.79
N VAL A 63 41.27 11.71 -19.87
CA VAL A 63 39.88 11.95 -20.27
C VAL A 63 39.16 10.62 -20.41
N ILE A 64 38.08 10.47 -19.64
CA ILE A 64 37.10 9.40 -19.76
C ILE A 64 35.76 10.00 -20.17
N THR A 65 34.85 9.19 -20.69
CA THR A 65 33.48 9.60 -21.03
C THR A 65 32.48 8.97 -20.09
N SER A 66 31.37 9.65 -19.84
CA SER A 66 30.25 9.09 -19.09
C SER A 66 29.70 7.80 -19.72
N GLY A 67 29.83 7.63 -21.04
CA GLY A 67 29.48 6.40 -21.75
C GLY A 67 30.29 5.16 -21.31
N GLN A 68 31.56 5.35 -20.94
CA GLN A 68 32.39 4.28 -20.36
C GLN A 68 31.91 3.85 -18.96
N LEU A 69 31.07 4.66 -18.31
CA LEU A 69 30.49 4.42 -17.00
C LEU A 69 29.07 3.84 -17.07
N SER A 70 28.56 3.53 -18.26
CA SER A 70 27.18 3.07 -18.51
C SER A 70 26.74 1.82 -17.73
N LYS A 71 27.69 1.00 -17.24
CA LYS A 71 27.40 -0.18 -16.41
C LYS A 71 27.23 0.14 -14.93
N LEU A 72 27.55 1.36 -14.51
CA LEU A 72 27.39 1.81 -13.14
C LEU A 72 25.98 2.38 -12.94
N PRO A 73 25.25 1.94 -11.90
CA PRO A 73 23.98 2.58 -11.55
C PRO A 73 24.19 4.03 -11.09
N ALA A 74 23.10 4.79 -10.96
CA ALA A 74 23.16 6.06 -10.26
C ALA A 74 23.72 5.87 -8.83
N GLY A 75 24.54 6.81 -8.37
CA GLY A 75 25.19 6.69 -7.07
C GLY A 75 26.49 7.48 -6.95
N ASN A 76 27.14 7.32 -5.79
CA ASN A 76 28.40 7.96 -5.46
C ASN A 76 29.57 6.98 -5.67
N TYR A 77 30.60 7.48 -6.34
CA TYR A 77 31.78 6.73 -6.72
C TYR A 77 33.05 7.47 -6.32
N LEU A 78 34.10 6.69 -6.13
CA LEU A 78 35.44 7.16 -5.80
C LEU A 78 36.42 6.63 -6.83
N LEU A 79 37.34 7.50 -7.26
CA LEU A 79 38.23 7.29 -8.39
C LEU A 79 39.69 7.35 -7.94
N GLU A 80 40.51 6.54 -8.59
CA GLU A 80 41.96 6.73 -8.69
C GLU A 80 42.37 6.76 -10.16
N LEU A 81 43.37 7.57 -10.49
CA LEU A 81 44.07 7.51 -11.77
C LEU A 81 45.37 6.75 -11.57
N TRP A 82 45.56 5.69 -12.34
CA TRP A 82 46.75 4.84 -12.36
C TRP A 82 47.44 5.04 -13.72
N ASP A 83 48.69 5.49 -13.70
CA ASP A 83 49.49 5.66 -14.90
C ASP A 83 50.80 4.89 -14.83
N THR A 84 51.33 4.50 -15.99
CA THR A 84 52.63 3.81 -16.08
C THR A 84 53.70 4.86 -16.33
N THR A 85 54.69 5.01 -15.45
CA THR A 85 55.75 6.02 -15.62
C THR A 85 56.72 5.62 -16.74
N ALA A 86 57.47 6.60 -17.28
CA ALA A 86 58.39 6.39 -18.40
C ALA A 86 59.49 5.34 -18.14
N ASP A 87 59.83 5.07 -16.88
CA ASP A 87 60.76 4.05 -16.41
C ASP A 87 60.10 2.68 -16.12
N GLY A 88 58.81 2.53 -16.41
CA GLY A 88 58.03 1.30 -16.23
C GLY A 88 57.40 1.13 -14.84
N GLY A 89 57.48 2.13 -13.96
CA GLY A 89 56.80 2.16 -12.67
C GLY A 89 55.29 2.45 -12.78
N THR A 90 54.60 2.48 -11.63
CA THR A 90 53.17 2.84 -11.54
C THR A 90 52.99 4.06 -10.65
N ALA A 91 52.40 5.12 -11.19
CA ALA A 91 51.99 6.31 -10.45
C ALA A 91 50.48 6.30 -10.19
N ILE A 92 50.08 6.51 -8.93
CA ILE A 92 48.67 6.51 -8.52
C ILE A 92 48.31 7.88 -7.96
N TYR A 93 47.20 8.43 -8.43
CA TYR A 93 46.68 9.75 -8.05
C TYR A 93 45.24 9.62 -7.54
N PRO A 94 44.87 10.29 -6.43
CA PRO A 94 45.76 11.02 -5.52
C PRO A 94 46.63 10.08 -4.65
N SER A 95 47.68 10.60 -4.00
CA SER A 95 48.46 9.83 -3.01
C SER A 95 47.72 9.60 -1.69
N ASP A 96 46.62 10.32 -1.45
CA ASP A 96 45.79 10.22 -0.25
C ASP A 96 44.32 10.32 -0.63
N GLY A 97 43.51 9.43 -0.06
CA GLY A 97 42.08 9.32 -0.34
C GLY A 97 41.76 8.97 -1.80
N PHE A 98 40.65 9.52 -2.30
CA PHE A 98 40.11 9.27 -3.63
C PHE A 98 39.44 10.53 -4.17
N LEU A 99 39.29 10.64 -5.50
CA LEU A 99 38.49 11.70 -6.12
C LEU A 99 37.02 11.25 -6.20
N ALA A 100 36.08 12.09 -5.76
CA ALA A 100 34.65 11.78 -5.77
C ALA A 100 33.97 12.12 -7.11
N LEU A 101 33.01 11.28 -7.52
CA LEU A 101 32.17 11.44 -8.70
C LEU A 101 30.76 10.92 -8.42
N GLN A 102 29.73 11.62 -8.88
CA GLN A 102 28.31 11.27 -8.69
C GLN A 102 27.60 11.06 -10.03
N ILE A 103 26.93 9.92 -10.16
CA ILE A 103 25.99 9.63 -11.25
C ILE A 103 24.59 9.90 -10.71
N ASN A 104 23.93 10.94 -11.21
CA ASN A 104 22.57 11.30 -10.80
C ASN A 104 21.53 10.49 -11.57
N GLU A 105 20.40 10.18 -10.95
CA GLU A 105 19.25 9.60 -11.66
C GLU A 105 18.81 10.50 -12.83
N ASN A 106 18.39 9.88 -13.93
CA ASN A 106 17.71 10.55 -15.04
C ASN A 106 16.18 10.43 -14.88
N VAL A 107 15.40 11.11 -15.72
CA VAL A 107 13.94 11.12 -15.61
C VAL A 107 13.31 9.72 -15.73
N THR A 108 13.96 8.79 -16.44
CA THR A 108 13.51 7.40 -16.59
C THR A 108 13.90 6.51 -15.41
N GLY A 109 14.82 6.94 -14.54
CA GLY A 109 15.20 6.27 -13.30
C GLY A 109 14.41 6.75 -12.08
N LEU A 110 13.54 7.76 -12.23
CA LEU A 110 12.64 8.21 -11.18
C LEU A 110 11.56 7.14 -10.95
N SER A 111 11.49 6.59 -9.73
CA SER A 111 10.40 5.72 -9.31
C SER A 111 9.13 6.53 -9.14
N GLY A 112 8.34 6.58 -10.21
CA GLY A 112 7.00 7.12 -10.25
C GLY A 112 6.34 6.60 -11.51
N GLY A 113 5.08 6.17 -11.42
CA GLY A 113 4.34 5.81 -12.62
C GLY A 113 4.39 6.98 -13.61
N LEU A 114 4.42 6.69 -14.92
CA LEU A 114 4.02 7.69 -15.92
C LEU A 114 2.75 8.34 -15.39
N VAL A 115 2.76 9.66 -15.19
CA VAL A 115 1.55 10.37 -14.78
C VAL A 115 0.51 10.03 -15.84
N SER A 116 -0.47 9.20 -15.46
CA SER A 116 -1.57 8.82 -16.31
C SER A 116 -2.52 10.02 -16.33
N SER A 117 -2.11 11.09 -17.00
CA SER A 117 -3.04 12.11 -17.41
C SER A 117 -3.96 11.46 -18.42
N ILE A 118 -5.24 11.31 -18.08
CA ILE A 118 -6.24 11.15 -19.12
C ILE A 118 -6.18 12.42 -19.94
N THR A 119 -5.68 12.30 -21.17
CA THR A 119 -5.63 13.45 -22.06
C THR A 119 -7.07 13.84 -22.40
N VAL A 120 -7.30 15.11 -22.75
CA VAL A 120 -8.60 15.53 -23.30
C VAL A 120 -8.96 14.65 -24.50
N ASP A 121 -7.97 14.20 -25.28
CA ASP A 121 -8.16 13.27 -26.39
C ASP A 121 -8.67 11.90 -25.95
N ASP A 122 -8.17 11.35 -24.83
CA ASP A 122 -8.65 10.06 -24.30
C ASP A 122 -10.07 10.18 -23.73
N PHE A 123 -10.40 11.31 -23.11
CA PHE A 123 -11.78 11.62 -22.73
C PHE A 123 -12.69 11.73 -23.96
N VAL A 124 -12.27 12.45 -25.00
CA VAL A 124 -13.02 12.59 -26.26
C VAL A 124 -13.22 11.24 -26.95
N LYS A 125 -12.21 10.35 -26.95
CA LYS A 125 -12.33 8.99 -27.49
C LYS A 125 -13.37 8.17 -26.72
N GLN A 126 -13.32 8.17 -25.39
CA GLN A 126 -14.29 7.43 -24.58
C GLN A 126 -15.71 7.96 -24.77
N PHE A 127 -15.88 9.29 -24.79
CA PHE A 127 -17.17 9.92 -25.04
C PHE A 127 -17.71 9.62 -26.44
N SER A 128 -16.84 9.61 -27.46
CA SER A 128 -17.21 9.24 -28.84
C SER A 128 -17.65 7.78 -28.94
N SER A 129 -16.93 6.87 -28.26
CA SER A 129 -17.29 5.45 -28.19
C SER A 129 -18.66 5.26 -27.54
N LEU A 130 -18.90 5.91 -26.40
CA LEU A 130 -20.20 5.89 -25.72
C LEU A 130 -21.33 6.44 -26.62
N SER A 131 -21.09 7.55 -27.31
CA SER A 131 -22.07 8.11 -28.27
C SER A 131 -22.41 7.13 -29.39
N GLN A 132 -21.42 6.40 -29.92
CA GLN A 132 -21.66 5.37 -30.94
C GLN A 132 -22.44 4.18 -30.39
N GLN A 133 -22.16 3.73 -29.16
CA GLN A 133 -22.90 2.66 -28.50
C GLN A 133 -24.38 3.03 -28.29
N LEU A 134 -24.65 4.23 -27.77
CA LEU A 134 -26.02 4.74 -27.63
C LEU A 134 -26.77 4.85 -28.96
N LYS A 135 -26.10 5.31 -30.02
CA LYS A 135 -26.70 5.32 -31.37
C LYS A 135 -27.04 3.92 -31.85
N LYS A 136 -26.18 2.93 -31.59
CA LYS A 136 -26.42 1.53 -31.96
C LYS A 136 -27.68 0.97 -31.27
N GLU A 137 -27.82 1.20 -29.96
CA GLU A 137 -29.00 0.73 -29.22
C GLU A 137 -30.32 1.37 -29.68
N ILE A 138 -30.28 2.63 -30.12
CA ILE A 138 -31.48 3.33 -30.64
C ILE A 138 -31.82 2.88 -32.07
N VAL A 139 -30.81 2.60 -32.91
CA VAL A 139 -31.02 2.17 -34.30
C VAL A 139 -31.51 0.73 -34.40
N ASP A 140 -31.05 -0.17 -33.52
CA ASP A 140 -31.50 -1.57 -33.49
C ASP A 140 -32.98 -1.71 -33.02
N LYS A 141 -33.58 -0.64 -32.48
CA LYS A 141 -35.00 -0.54 -32.10
C LYS A 141 -35.82 0.38 -33.03
N ALA A 142 -35.36 0.62 -34.26
CA ALA A 142 -36.16 1.36 -35.24
C ALA A 142 -37.52 0.66 -35.47
N PHE A 143 -38.61 1.43 -35.55
CA PHE A 143 -39.95 0.91 -35.81
C PHE A 143 -39.94 0.09 -37.12
N LYS A 144 -40.23 -1.21 -37.01
CA LYS A 144 -40.35 -2.13 -38.14
C LYS A 144 -41.62 -2.95 -37.98
N ILE A 145 -42.38 -3.10 -39.07
CA ILE A 145 -43.41 -4.15 -39.16
C ILE A 145 -42.68 -5.42 -39.57
N VAL A 146 -42.55 -6.36 -38.64
CA VAL A 146 -41.78 -7.60 -38.85
C VAL A 146 -42.47 -8.53 -39.84
N LYS A 147 -43.78 -8.62 -39.76
CA LYS A 147 -44.62 -9.46 -40.60
C LYS A 147 -46.03 -8.88 -40.64
N THR A 148 -46.80 -9.18 -41.69
CA THR A 148 -48.24 -8.92 -41.74
C THR A 148 -49.02 -10.23 -41.72
N PHE A 149 -50.27 -10.18 -41.25
CA PHE A 149 -51.16 -11.33 -41.22
C PHE A 149 -52.47 -11.02 -41.93
N PRO A 150 -53.12 -12.04 -42.53
CA PRO A 150 -54.38 -11.86 -43.25
C PRO A 150 -55.61 -11.71 -42.32
N SER A 151 -55.47 -12.00 -41.01
CA SER A 151 -56.50 -11.79 -39.98
C SER A 151 -55.90 -11.95 -38.59
N VAL A 152 -56.60 -11.49 -37.55
CA VAL A 152 -56.17 -11.64 -36.15
C VAL A 152 -56.04 -13.12 -35.76
N ALA A 153 -56.93 -13.99 -36.27
CA ALA A 153 -56.88 -15.43 -36.00
C ALA A 153 -55.65 -16.14 -36.56
N ALA A 154 -55.02 -15.57 -37.61
CA ALA A 154 -53.83 -16.13 -38.23
C ALA A 154 -52.51 -15.68 -37.55
N MET A 155 -52.58 -14.71 -36.64
CA MET A 155 -51.41 -14.18 -35.96
C MET A 155 -50.72 -15.25 -35.09
N ASN A 156 -49.40 -15.34 -35.22
CA ASN A 156 -48.54 -16.19 -34.39
C ASN A 156 -47.24 -15.46 -34.08
N GLY A 157 -46.66 -15.77 -32.92
CA GLY A 157 -45.42 -15.14 -32.44
C GLY A 157 -44.14 -15.67 -33.12
N ASP A 158 -44.26 -16.58 -34.10
CA ASP A 158 -43.10 -17.18 -34.74
C ASP A 158 -42.28 -16.12 -35.49
N GLY A 159 -41.04 -15.92 -35.03
CA GLY A 159 -40.12 -14.92 -35.59
C GLY A 159 -40.26 -13.52 -34.99
N PHE A 160 -41.06 -13.33 -33.94
CA PHE A 160 -41.17 -12.07 -33.20
C PHE A 160 -40.29 -12.05 -31.95
N SER A 161 -39.62 -10.93 -31.72
CA SER A 161 -38.96 -10.57 -30.46
C SER A 161 -39.82 -9.59 -29.67
N ASP A 162 -39.61 -9.50 -28.37
CA ASP A 162 -40.35 -8.54 -27.52
C ASP A 162 -40.20 -7.10 -28.06
N GLY A 163 -41.32 -6.40 -28.23
CA GLY A 163 -41.41 -5.07 -28.82
C GLY A 163 -41.54 -5.02 -30.35
N ASP A 164 -41.54 -6.16 -31.06
CA ASP A 164 -41.74 -6.18 -32.51
C ASP A 164 -43.19 -5.88 -32.90
N PHE A 165 -43.38 -5.12 -33.98
CA PHE A 165 -44.71 -4.73 -34.49
C PHE A 165 -45.18 -5.64 -35.63
N THR A 166 -46.49 -5.84 -35.72
CA THR A 166 -47.19 -6.49 -36.84
C THR A 166 -48.45 -5.71 -37.22
N MET A 167 -48.99 -5.99 -38.39
CA MET A 167 -50.23 -5.36 -38.87
C MET A 167 -51.09 -6.38 -39.60
N ILE A 168 -52.41 -6.23 -39.52
CA ILE A 168 -53.33 -6.96 -40.39
C ILE A 168 -53.32 -6.31 -41.78
N ALA A 169 -53.03 -7.11 -42.79
CA ALA A 169 -53.08 -6.72 -44.19
C ALA A 169 -53.91 -7.76 -44.94
N SER A 170 -55.15 -7.39 -45.21
CA SER A 170 -56.25 -8.24 -45.64
C SER A 170 -56.97 -7.58 -46.83
N ASP A 171 -58.27 -7.34 -46.72
CA ASP A 171 -59.05 -6.59 -47.72
C ASP A 171 -59.85 -5.46 -47.09
N VAL A 172 -60.31 -4.52 -47.93
CA VAL A 172 -60.98 -3.27 -47.49
C VAL A 172 -62.30 -3.48 -46.76
N ASN A 173 -62.86 -4.70 -46.74
CA ASN A 173 -64.09 -5.04 -46.02
C ASN A 173 -63.81 -5.79 -44.71
N ASP A 174 -62.57 -6.17 -44.43
CA ASP A 174 -62.17 -6.74 -43.15
C ASP A 174 -62.09 -5.61 -42.10
N PRO A 175 -62.89 -5.66 -41.02
CA PRO A 175 -62.84 -4.65 -39.95
C PRO A 175 -61.51 -4.62 -39.19
N ASP A 176 -60.62 -5.59 -39.39
CA ASP A 176 -59.29 -5.62 -38.80
C ASP A 176 -58.19 -5.10 -39.74
N ASP A 177 -58.47 -4.84 -41.02
CA ASP A 177 -57.47 -4.35 -41.98
C ASP A 177 -56.81 -3.05 -41.48
N GLY A 178 -55.47 -2.98 -41.53
CA GLY A 178 -54.71 -1.82 -41.08
C GLY A 178 -54.56 -1.67 -39.56
N LYS A 179 -55.05 -2.61 -38.74
CA LYS A 179 -54.78 -2.59 -37.28
C LYS A 179 -53.35 -3.01 -36.97
N LEU A 180 -52.68 -2.20 -36.14
CA LEU A 180 -51.31 -2.39 -35.68
C LEU A 180 -51.31 -3.06 -34.30
N TYR A 181 -50.41 -4.04 -34.13
CA TYR A 181 -50.21 -4.78 -32.89
C TYR A 181 -48.72 -4.86 -32.53
N VAL A 182 -48.42 -5.03 -31.25
CA VAL A 182 -47.06 -5.25 -30.73
C VAL A 182 -46.98 -6.58 -29.99
N TRP A 183 -45.89 -7.32 -30.18
CA TRP A 183 -45.60 -8.54 -29.45
C TRP A 183 -44.94 -8.22 -28.10
N ASN A 184 -45.50 -8.76 -27.01
CA ASN A 184 -44.97 -8.56 -25.64
C ASN A 184 -44.19 -9.77 -25.10
N GLY A 185 -43.75 -10.67 -25.98
CA GLY A 185 -43.13 -11.94 -25.60
C GLY A 185 -44.10 -13.12 -25.46
N THR A 186 -45.40 -12.87 -25.27
CA THR A 186 -46.40 -13.95 -25.06
C THR A 186 -47.66 -13.81 -25.91
N SER A 187 -48.06 -12.59 -26.25
CA SER A 187 -49.27 -12.30 -27.01
C SER A 187 -49.14 -11.00 -27.80
N PHE A 188 -49.95 -10.86 -28.84
CA PHE A 188 -50.11 -9.59 -29.54
C PHE A 188 -51.06 -8.67 -28.76
N THR A 189 -50.62 -7.44 -28.54
CA THR A 189 -51.40 -6.37 -27.92
C THR A 189 -51.78 -5.35 -28.99
N PHE A 190 -53.06 -5.02 -29.09
CA PHE A 190 -53.54 -4.00 -30.01
C PHE A 190 -52.97 -2.62 -29.64
N VAL A 191 -52.46 -1.90 -30.64
CA VAL A 191 -51.83 -0.59 -30.46
C VAL A 191 -52.73 0.51 -31.02
N ALA A 192 -53.09 0.41 -32.29
CA ALA A 192 -53.84 1.43 -32.99
C ALA A 192 -54.53 0.87 -34.24
N ASP A 193 -55.63 1.51 -34.63
CA ASP A 193 -56.30 1.26 -35.89
C ASP A 193 -55.85 2.34 -36.90
N LEU A 194 -55.17 1.92 -37.98
CA LEU A 194 -54.69 2.81 -39.03
C LEU A 194 -55.63 2.86 -40.25
N SER A 195 -56.81 2.23 -40.18
CA SER A 195 -57.80 2.19 -41.27
C SER A 195 -58.57 3.51 -41.49
N GLY A 196 -58.22 4.58 -40.77
CA GLY A 196 -58.86 5.89 -40.83
C GLY A 196 -58.30 6.85 -41.89
N SER A 197 -59.17 7.27 -42.82
CA SER A 197 -59.16 8.50 -43.65
C SER A 197 -57.87 9.36 -43.73
N GLN A 198 -57.34 9.47 -44.97
CA GLN A 198 -56.53 10.58 -45.51
C GLN A 198 -55.35 11.08 -44.64
N GLY A 199 -54.14 10.65 -44.99
CA GLY A 199 -52.91 11.00 -44.29
C GLY A 199 -52.73 12.51 -44.05
N ILE A 200 -52.47 12.88 -42.80
CA ILE A 200 -51.96 14.22 -42.47
C ILE A 200 -50.52 14.35 -43.01
N LYS A 201 -50.32 15.33 -43.88
CA LYS A 201 -49.00 15.73 -44.37
C LYS A 201 -48.26 16.38 -43.18
N GLY A 202 -47.22 15.73 -42.68
CA GLY A 202 -46.38 16.30 -41.62
C GLY A 202 -45.69 17.58 -42.12
N ASP A 203 -45.79 18.66 -41.35
CA ASP A 203 -45.06 19.88 -41.62
C ASP A 203 -43.54 19.65 -41.47
N LYS A 204 -42.78 20.30 -42.35
CA LYS A 204 -41.32 20.27 -42.39
C LYS A 204 -40.77 20.91 -41.11
N GLY A 205 -40.05 20.14 -40.29
CA GLY A 205 -39.41 20.64 -39.08
C GLY A 205 -38.40 21.75 -39.40
N ASP A 206 -38.45 22.84 -38.64
CA ASP A 206 -37.51 23.95 -38.72
C ASP A 206 -36.09 23.51 -38.31
N LYS A 207 -35.10 24.10 -38.97
CA LYS A 207 -33.68 23.88 -38.74
C LYS A 207 -33.30 24.50 -37.38
N GLY A 208 -32.80 23.69 -36.45
CA GLY A 208 -32.37 24.15 -35.13
C GLY A 208 -31.28 25.22 -35.19
N ASP A 209 -31.42 26.23 -34.32
CA ASP A 209 -30.46 27.31 -34.15
C ASP A 209 -29.10 26.83 -33.64
N LYS A 210 -28.05 27.55 -34.05
CA LYS A 210 -26.66 27.30 -33.69
C LYS A 210 -26.44 27.65 -32.21
N GLY A 211 -25.96 26.70 -31.41
CA GLY A 211 -25.75 26.88 -29.97
C GLY A 211 -24.73 27.97 -29.61
N ASP A 212 -25.00 28.64 -28.50
CA ASP A 212 -24.19 29.72 -27.93
C ASP A 212 -22.76 29.27 -27.54
N GLN A 213 -21.83 30.23 -27.56
CA GLN A 213 -20.43 30.05 -27.17
C GLN A 213 -20.32 29.76 -25.67
N GLY A 214 -19.59 28.70 -25.31
CA GLY A 214 -19.42 28.26 -23.92
C GLY A 214 -18.69 29.27 -23.01
N PRO A 215 -18.89 29.18 -21.68
CA PRO A 215 -18.34 30.11 -20.70
C PRO A 215 -16.81 30.08 -20.63
N ILE A 216 -16.24 31.20 -20.19
CA ILE A 216 -14.80 31.42 -19.96
C ILE A 216 -14.27 30.38 -18.96
N GLY A 217 -13.11 29.79 -19.27
CA GLY A 217 -12.50 28.73 -18.46
C GLY A 217 -12.11 29.17 -17.04
N PRO A 218 -12.10 28.23 -16.07
CA PRO A 218 -11.76 28.53 -14.68
C PRO A 218 -10.30 29.00 -14.54
N THR A 219 -10.07 29.88 -13.56
CA THR A 219 -8.75 30.33 -13.11
C THR A 219 -7.83 29.14 -12.81
N GLY A 220 -6.58 29.20 -13.28
CA GLY A 220 -5.61 28.11 -13.14
C GLY A 220 -5.37 27.69 -11.68
N PRO A 221 -4.98 26.42 -11.45
CA PRO A 221 -4.80 25.88 -10.11
C PRO A 221 -3.70 26.64 -9.35
N LYS A 222 -3.97 26.85 -8.05
CA LYS A 222 -2.99 27.32 -7.07
C LYS A 222 -1.80 26.36 -7.05
N GLY A 223 -0.58 26.88 -7.16
CA GLY A 223 0.65 26.08 -7.24
C GLY A 223 0.81 25.08 -6.10
N ASP A 224 1.39 23.93 -6.43
CA ASP A 224 1.54 22.80 -5.53
C ASP A 224 2.34 23.17 -4.27
N LYS A 225 1.85 22.66 -3.14
CA LYS A 225 2.54 22.69 -1.85
C LYS A 225 3.79 21.83 -1.99
N GLY A 226 4.96 22.40 -1.72
CA GLY A 226 6.26 21.77 -1.96
C GLY A 226 6.37 20.33 -1.45
N ASP A 227 6.95 19.47 -2.29
CA ASP A 227 7.14 18.06 -2.02
C ASP A 227 7.98 17.84 -0.76
N ARG A 228 7.46 16.98 0.12
CA ARG A 228 8.15 16.44 1.29
C ARG A 228 9.19 15.44 0.77
N GLY A 229 10.44 15.61 1.23
CA GLY A 229 11.63 14.96 0.68
C GLY A 229 11.58 13.43 0.58
N ASP A 230 12.35 12.95 -0.39
CA ASP A 230 12.62 11.57 -0.74
C ASP A 230 13.09 10.75 0.47
N GLU A 231 12.20 9.92 1.00
CA GLU A 231 12.55 8.68 1.69
C GLU A 231 11.76 7.58 0.98
N GLN A 232 12.41 6.45 0.71
CA GLN A 232 11.74 5.25 0.19
C GLN A 232 10.46 4.99 1.02
N PRO A 233 9.33 4.52 0.43
CA PRO A 233 8.09 4.30 1.18
C PRO A 233 8.21 3.04 2.05
N GLY A 234 9.24 2.96 2.89
CA GLY A 234 9.34 1.98 3.94
C GLY A 234 8.30 2.29 5.02
N ALA A 235 8.15 1.35 5.94
CA ALA A 235 7.14 1.43 7.01
C ALA A 235 7.13 2.76 7.79
N GLY A 236 8.27 3.45 7.92
CA GLY A 236 8.33 4.77 8.58
C GLY A 236 7.42 5.84 7.94
N ALA A 237 7.42 5.93 6.61
CA ALA A 237 6.56 6.86 5.88
C ALA A 237 5.07 6.46 6.01
N HIS A 238 4.77 5.17 5.88
CA HIS A 238 3.40 4.65 6.02
C HIS A 238 2.85 4.80 7.44
N ASN A 239 3.68 4.61 8.46
CA ASN A 239 3.33 4.87 9.86
C ASN A 239 3.09 6.35 10.18
N SER A 240 3.42 7.27 9.27
CA SER A 240 3.27 8.72 9.45
C SER A 240 2.01 9.31 8.78
N ILE A 241 1.19 8.50 8.12
CA ILE A 241 0.03 8.97 7.36
C ILE A 241 -1.21 8.15 7.75
N TYR A 242 -2.24 8.85 8.20
CA TYR A 242 -3.57 8.30 8.45
C TYR A 242 -4.50 8.51 7.25
N ARG A 243 -5.28 7.49 6.88
CA ARG A 243 -6.32 7.58 5.83
C ARG A 243 -7.69 7.11 6.29
N GLY A 244 -7.81 5.91 6.84
CA GLY A 244 -9.08 5.45 7.40
C GLY A 244 -10.09 4.88 6.40
N THR A 245 -9.68 4.37 5.25
CA THR A 245 -10.58 3.93 4.16
C THR A 245 -10.86 2.42 4.20
N ASN A 246 -12.06 2.02 3.75
CA ASN A 246 -12.42 0.62 3.55
C ASN A 246 -11.68 0.03 2.33
N LEU A 247 -10.88 -1.02 2.56
CA LEU A 247 -10.08 -1.75 1.59
C LEU A 247 -10.85 -2.90 0.92
N GLY A 248 -12.06 -3.18 1.39
CA GLY A 248 -12.94 -4.23 0.88
C GLY A 248 -13.29 -5.28 1.92
N ASN A 249 -13.78 -6.42 1.43
CA ASN A 249 -14.27 -7.54 2.24
C ASN A 249 -13.35 -8.77 2.21
N ALA A 250 -12.16 -8.64 1.65
CA ALA A 250 -11.11 -9.65 1.62
C ALA A 250 -9.74 -9.00 1.37
N LEU A 251 -8.66 -9.66 1.82
CA LEU A 251 -7.30 -9.32 1.40
C LEU A 251 -7.10 -9.73 -0.07
N THR A 252 -6.73 -8.79 -0.92
CA THR A 252 -6.46 -9.06 -2.35
C THR A 252 -5.01 -9.49 -2.58
N ASP A 253 -4.75 -10.22 -3.66
CA ASP A 253 -3.39 -10.63 -4.04
C ASP A 253 -2.45 -9.43 -4.21
N THR A 254 -2.94 -8.32 -4.75
CA THR A 254 -2.16 -7.08 -4.89
C THR A 254 -1.78 -6.49 -3.54
N GLN A 255 -2.71 -6.44 -2.58
CA GLN A 255 -2.43 -5.96 -1.23
C GLN A 255 -1.44 -6.89 -0.52
N ALA A 256 -1.64 -8.21 -0.60
CA ALA A 256 -0.72 -9.19 -0.02
C ALA A 256 0.69 -9.07 -0.62
N ALA A 257 0.81 -8.90 -1.94
CA ALA A 257 2.09 -8.72 -2.61
C ALA A 257 2.80 -7.42 -2.16
N ALA A 258 2.06 -6.32 -2.00
CA ALA A 258 2.60 -5.04 -1.55
C ALA A 258 3.08 -5.09 -0.09
N ILE A 259 2.35 -5.80 0.79
CA ILE A 259 2.76 -6.04 2.17
C ILE A 259 4.04 -6.86 2.21
N LYS A 260 4.06 -8.00 1.49
CA LYS A 260 5.22 -8.90 1.44
C LYS A 260 6.48 -8.22 0.91
N ALA A 261 6.32 -7.32 -0.06
CA ALA A 261 7.42 -6.56 -0.65
C ALA A 261 7.90 -5.38 0.22
N GLY A 262 7.16 -5.04 1.29
CA GLY A 262 7.44 -3.88 2.12
C GLY A 262 7.19 -2.53 1.42
N THR A 263 6.53 -2.53 0.26
CA THR A 263 6.17 -1.30 -0.46
C THR A 263 4.92 -0.66 0.12
N PHE A 264 4.03 -1.48 0.71
CA PHE A 264 2.77 -1.05 1.30
C PHE A 264 1.93 -0.17 0.37
N ASP A 265 2.04 -0.40 -0.94
CA ASP A 265 1.42 0.41 -1.97
C ASP A 265 -0.08 0.58 -1.71
N ASN A 266 -0.51 1.84 -1.61
CA ASN A 266 -1.90 2.21 -1.36
C ASN A 266 -2.50 1.66 -0.04
N LEU A 267 -1.67 1.39 0.97
CA LEU A 267 -2.07 1.02 2.33
C LEU A 267 -1.59 2.09 3.32
N PHE A 268 -2.47 2.52 4.22
CA PHE A 268 -2.18 3.58 5.20
C PHE A 268 -2.73 3.24 6.57
N ILE A 269 -2.22 3.92 7.61
CA ILE A 269 -2.73 3.74 8.97
C ILE A 269 -4.23 4.06 8.99
N GLY A 270 -4.97 3.21 9.69
CA GLY A 270 -6.42 3.35 9.83
C GLY A 270 -7.22 2.77 8.67
N ASP A 271 -6.64 2.44 7.53
CA ASP A 271 -7.37 1.67 6.52
C ASP A 271 -7.82 0.31 7.08
N TYR A 272 -8.88 -0.27 6.54
CA TYR A 272 -9.49 -1.44 7.15
C TYR A 272 -10.16 -2.37 6.15
N TRP A 273 -10.21 -3.65 6.49
CA TRP A 273 -11.09 -4.62 5.82
C TRP A 273 -12.31 -4.90 6.69
N THR A 274 -13.46 -5.16 6.07
CA THR A 274 -14.64 -5.69 6.75
C THR A 274 -14.90 -7.12 6.29
N ILE A 275 -14.45 -8.10 7.07
CA ILE A 275 -14.49 -9.52 6.71
C ILE A 275 -15.30 -10.25 7.78
N GLY A 276 -16.29 -11.05 7.37
CA GLY A 276 -17.14 -11.81 8.31
C GLY A 276 -17.89 -10.93 9.33
N GLY A 277 -18.18 -9.67 8.98
CA GLY A 277 -18.83 -8.70 9.88
C GLY A 277 -17.90 -8.05 10.90
N VAL A 278 -16.59 -8.32 10.86
CA VAL A 278 -15.58 -7.70 11.71
C VAL A 278 -14.78 -6.68 10.91
N THR A 279 -14.60 -5.48 11.47
CA THR A 279 -13.72 -4.46 10.91
C THR A 279 -12.32 -4.60 11.50
N TYR A 280 -11.35 -4.94 10.64
CA TYR A 280 -9.93 -5.08 10.99
C TYR A 280 -9.15 -3.89 10.46
N ARG A 281 -8.58 -3.09 11.37
CA ARG A 281 -7.97 -1.80 11.05
C ARG A 281 -6.45 -1.87 11.14
N ILE A 282 -5.76 -1.31 10.14
CA ILE A 282 -4.29 -1.20 10.10
C ILE A 282 -3.84 -0.30 11.26
N ALA A 283 -3.11 -0.92 12.18
CA ALA A 283 -2.60 -0.32 13.39
C ALA A 283 -1.16 0.21 13.24
N ALA A 284 -0.32 -0.50 12.49
CA ALA A 284 1.09 -0.20 12.26
C ALA A 284 1.63 -0.94 11.03
N PHE A 285 2.75 -0.47 10.48
CA PHE A 285 3.57 -1.14 9.46
C PHE A 285 4.91 -1.56 10.08
N ASP A 286 5.37 -2.78 9.78
CA ASP A 286 6.66 -3.36 10.23
C ASP A 286 6.97 -3.20 11.72
N TYR A 287 5.95 -3.22 12.57
CA TYR A 287 6.11 -2.99 13.99
C TYR A 287 7.07 -3.99 14.63
N TYR A 288 7.06 -5.26 14.21
CA TYR A 288 7.94 -6.32 14.72
C TYR A 288 9.18 -6.57 13.84
N PHE A 289 9.40 -5.78 12.78
CA PHE A 289 10.54 -5.97 11.89
C PHE A 289 11.85 -5.72 12.66
N GLY A 290 12.83 -6.60 12.46
CA GLY A 290 14.11 -6.53 13.16
C GLY A 290 14.06 -6.94 14.63
N THR A 291 12.97 -7.56 15.11
CA THR A 291 12.84 -8.03 16.49
C THR A 291 12.89 -9.56 16.59
N GLY A 292 12.99 -10.09 17.82
CA GLY A 292 12.97 -11.54 18.08
C GLY A 292 14.35 -12.14 18.45
N ASP A 293 14.35 -13.23 19.22
CA ASP A 293 15.52 -14.15 19.32
C ASP A 293 15.83 -14.80 17.98
N LYS A 294 14.79 -15.03 17.17
CA LYS A 294 14.88 -15.22 15.73
C LYS A 294 14.40 -13.95 15.04
N LEU A 295 15.31 -13.32 14.29
CA LEU A 295 15.06 -12.07 13.59
C LEU A 295 13.83 -12.17 12.68
N CYS A 296 12.83 -11.30 12.91
CA CYS A 296 11.71 -11.10 12.02
C CYS A 296 12.15 -10.23 10.84
N THR A 297 12.22 -10.82 9.64
CA THR A 297 12.59 -10.14 8.39
C THR A 297 11.41 -9.96 7.44
N ASP A 298 10.26 -10.51 7.77
CA ASP A 298 9.07 -10.42 6.93
C ASP A 298 8.40 -9.06 7.14
N HIS A 299 8.14 -8.37 6.02
CA HIS A 299 7.36 -7.15 6.01
C HIS A 299 5.90 -7.46 6.35
N HIS A 300 5.26 -6.59 7.13
CA HIS A 300 3.92 -6.86 7.65
C HIS A 300 3.12 -5.62 8.01
N VAL A 301 1.81 -5.79 8.09
CA VAL A 301 0.90 -4.81 8.70
C VAL A 301 0.26 -5.40 9.95
N VAL A 302 0.29 -4.64 11.04
CA VAL A 302 -0.41 -4.96 12.29
C VAL A 302 -1.87 -4.56 12.14
N LEU A 303 -2.78 -5.44 12.55
CA LEU A 303 -4.23 -5.25 12.50
C LEU A 303 -4.84 -5.36 13.89
N VAL A 304 -5.82 -4.51 14.16
CA VAL A 304 -6.62 -4.52 15.38
C VAL A 304 -8.10 -4.47 14.99
N PRO A 305 -8.96 -5.36 15.51
CA PRO A 305 -10.41 -5.25 15.35
C PRO A 305 -10.95 -3.95 15.98
N ASP A 306 -11.96 -3.31 15.40
CA ASP A 306 -12.56 -2.09 15.98
C ASP A 306 -13.31 -2.35 17.29
N THR A 307 -13.75 -3.59 17.53
CA THR A 307 -14.46 -4.04 18.75
C THR A 307 -13.95 -5.42 19.19
N PRO A 308 -14.14 -5.82 20.47
CA PRO A 308 -13.80 -7.16 20.93
C PRO A 308 -14.50 -8.25 20.12
N LEU A 309 -13.77 -9.33 19.80
CA LEU A 309 -14.30 -10.45 19.03
C LEU A 309 -15.27 -11.31 19.84
N TYR A 310 -15.10 -11.34 21.16
CA TYR A 310 -15.93 -12.03 22.15
C TYR A 310 -15.50 -11.57 23.55
N ALA A 311 -16.21 -12.01 24.58
CA ALA A 311 -15.82 -11.83 25.97
C ALA A 311 -15.27 -13.14 26.56
N ALA A 312 -14.25 -13.05 27.42
CA ALA A 312 -13.69 -14.18 28.16
C ALA A 312 -13.01 -13.71 29.44
N LYS A 313 -12.71 -14.66 30.33
CA LYS A 313 -11.90 -14.42 31.53
C LYS A 313 -10.42 -14.56 31.23
N MET A 314 -9.57 -13.88 31.98
CA MET A 314 -8.13 -14.12 31.88
C MET A 314 -7.76 -15.50 32.46
N ASN A 315 -8.34 -15.84 33.62
CA ASN A 315 -8.24 -17.12 34.33
C ASN A 315 -9.56 -17.46 35.02
N GLU A 316 -9.81 -18.72 35.38
CA GLU A 316 -11.02 -19.11 36.12
C GLU A 316 -11.13 -18.49 37.52
N THR A 317 -9.99 -18.25 38.18
CA THR A 317 -9.89 -17.60 39.49
C THR A 317 -9.00 -16.36 39.43
N ASP A 318 -9.20 -15.45 40.39
CA ASP A 318 -8.40 -14.24 40.58
C ASP A 318 -6.95 -14.58 40.96
N THR A 319 -6.14 -14.88 39.96
CA THR A 319 -4.71 -15.19 40.08
C THR A 319 -3.97 -14.70 38.86
N THR A 320 -2.72 -14.28 39.07
CA THR A 320 -1.78 -13.96 38.00
C THR A 320 -0.61 -14.94 37.93
N VAL A 321 -0.66 -16.05 38.69
CA VAL A 321 0.35 -17.13 38.60
C VAL A 321 0.48 -17.60 37.16
N GLY A 322 1.72 -17.69 36.66
CA GLY A 322 2.01 -17.98 35.25
C GLY A 322 2.01 -16.74 34.34
N ALA A 323 1.67 -15.56 34.86
CA ALA A 323 1.54 -14.31 34.11
C ALA A 323 0.63 -14.49 32.87
N TYR A 324 0.90 -13.76 31.78
CA TYR A 324 0.10 -13.87 30.57
C TYR A 324 0.29 -15.20 29.85
N ALA A 325 1.52 -15.65 29.61
CA ALA A 325 1.76 -16.88 28.85
C ALA A 325 1.30 -18.16 29.58
N GLY A 326 1.18 -18.11 30.90
CA GLY A 326 0.59 -19.19 31.71
C GLY A 326 -0.91 -19.05 31.96
N SER A 327 -1.54 -17.97 31.48
CA SER A 327 -2.99 -17.74 31.69
C SER A 327 -3.85 -18.69 30.85
N GLU A 328 -5.08 -18.90 31.29
CA GLU A 328 -6.08 -19.63 30.51
C GLU A 328 -6.44 -18.90 29.22
N MET A 329 -6.45 -17.56 29.24
CA MET A 329 -6.61 -16.73 28.04
C MET A 329 -5.58 -17.07 26.96
N TYR A 330 -4.30 -17.13 27.31
CA TYR A 330 -3.25 -17.43 26.35
C TYR A 330 -3.30 -18.89 25.87
N THR A 331 -3.44 -19.82 26.82
CA THR A 331 -3.34 -21.26 26.53
C THR A 331 -4.56 -21.81 25.79
N THR A 332 -5.76 -21.28 26.05
CA THR A 332 -7.00 -21.78 25.44
C THR A 332 -7.93 -20.66 24.97
N GLY A 333 -8.03 -19.56 25.72
CA GLY A 333 -9.00 -18.49 25.49
C GLY A 333 -8.85 -17.77 24.15
N LEU A 334 -7.64 -17.67 23.58
CA LEU A 334 -7.37 -17.05 22.27
C LEU A 334 -7.75 -17.94 21.06
N SER A 335 -8.10 -19.20 21.26
CA SER A 335 -8.37 -20.14 20.14
C SER A 335 -9.48 -19.65 19.22
N LYS A 336 -10.51 -19.02 19.79
CA LYS A 336 -11.61 -18.44 19.01
C LYS A 336 -11.13 -17.25 18.17
N ALA A 337 -10.34 -16.34 18.75
CA ALA A 337 -9.76 -15.22 17.99
C ALA A 337 -8.85 -15.69 16.85
N LYS A 338 -7.98 -16.66 17.12
CA LYS A 338 -7.08 -17.27 16.12
C LYS A 338 -7.88 -17.89 14.96
N THR A 339 -8.97 -18.59 15.26
CA THR A 339 -9.86 -19.16 14.25
C THR A 339 -10.53 -18.06 13.42
N THR A 340 -11.18 -17.08 14.07
CA THR A 340 -11.85 -15.96 13.37
C THR A 340 -10.89 -15.21 12.43
N ILE A 341 -9.66 -14.94 12.88
CA ILE A 341 -8.65 -14.23 12.09
C ILE A 341 -8.12 -15.10 10.94
N THR A 342 -7.89 -16.40 11.20
CA THR A 342 -7.45 -17.35 10.16
C THR A 342 -8.51 -17.51 9.07
N ASP A 343 -9.78 -17.57 9.44
CA ASP A 343 -10.89 -17.63 8.47
C ASP A 343 -11.00 -16.35 7.64
N ALA A 344 -10.64 -15.19 8.21
CA ALA A 344 -10.71 -13.90 7.55
C ALA A 344 -9.54 -13.64 6.56
N PHE A 345 -8.32 -14.01 6.94
CA PHE A 345 -7.10 -13.66 6.18
C PHE A 345 -6.37 -14.86 5.59
N GLY A 346 -6.71 -16.09 6.00
CA GLY A 346 -5.98 -17.30 5.61
C GLY A 346 -4.68 -17.48 6.40
N SER A 347 -4.39 -18.72 6.80
CA SER A 347 -3.22 -19.04 7.63
C SER A 347 -1.88 -18.72 6.95
N THR A 348 -1.83 -18.69 5.62
CA THR A 348 -0.62 -18.40 4.83
C THR A 348 -0.22 -16.93 4.87
N HIS A 349 -1.14 -16.04 5.23
CA HIS A 349 -0.90 -14.60 5.32
C HIS A 349 -0.63 -14.15 6.76
N LEU A 350 -0.77 -15.01 7.77
CA LEU A 350 -0.51 -14.62 9.16
C LEU A 350 0.99 -14.66 9.45
N LEU A 351 1.52 -13.55 9.97
CA LEU A 351 2.89 -13.51 10.44
C LEU A 351 3.02 -14.35 11.70
N ASN A 352 4.00 -15.26 11.71
CA ASN A 352 4.50 -15.88 12.93
C ASN A 352 5.85 -15.25 13.28
N HIS A 353 5.89 -14.49 14.37
CA HIS A 353 7.11 -13.84 14.85
C HIS A 353 7.43 -14.28 16.28
N ARG A 354 8.64 -13.96 16.72
CA ARG A 354 9.06 -14.22 18.09
C ARG A 354 8.67 -13.06 18.99
N ASN A 355 7.96 -13.37 20.08
CA ASN A 355 7.53 -12.40 21.07
C ASN A 355 8.06 -12.79 22.45
N TYR A 356 8.42 -11.81 23.24
CA TYR A 356 8.97 -12.03 24.57
C TYR A 356 7.88 -11.83 25.62
N LEU A 357 7.34 -12.94 26.13
CA LEU A 357 6.16 -12.94 26.99
C LEU A 357 6.51 -13.34 28.41
N GLN A 358 5.82 -12.73 29.37
CA GLN A 358 5.89 -13.09 30.77
C GLN A 358 5.20 -14.44 30.99
N ASN A 359 5.89 -15.37 31.66
CA ASN A 359 5.43 -16.75 31.87
C ASN A 359 5.45 -17.19 33.35
N ALA A 360 5.86 -16.30 34.26
CA ALA A 360 5.78 -16.53 35.69
C ALA A 360 5.53 -15.21 36.43
N CYS A 361 4.79 -15.31 37.54
CA CYS A 361 4.49 -14.18 38.39
C CYS A 361 4.41 -14.65 39.85
N THR A 362 4.96 -13.82 40.75
CA THR A 362 4.88 -14.01 42.19
C THR A 362 4.37 -12.72 42.82
N ASN A 363 3.27 -12.78 43.58
CA ASN A 363 2.67 -11.64 44.26
C ASN A 363 2.43 -10.41 43.35
N GLY A 364 2.05 -10.64 42.08
CA GLY A 364 1.79 -9.58 41.11
C GLY A 364 3.03 -9.01 40.42
N VAL A 365 4.22 -9.50 40.75
CA VAL A 365 5.46 -9.14 40.06
C VAL A 365 5.80 -10.22 39.03
N PRO A 366 5.94 -9.89 37.74
CA PRO A 366 6.48 -10.82 36.76
C PRO A 366 7.90 -11.27 37.13
N THR A 367 8.10 -12.57 37.27
CA THR A 367 9.37 -13.21 37.70
C THR A 367 9.97 -14.14 36.66
N GLY A 368 9.32 -14.26 35.50
CA GLY A 368 9.81 -15.07 34.39
C GLY A 368 9.30 -14.54 33.06
N ASN A 369 10.14 -14.68 32.05
CA ASN A 369 9.83 -14.42 30.66
C ASN A 369 10.55 -15.42 29.74
N ALA A 370 10.02 -15.58 28.53
CA ALA A 370 10.64 -16.42 27.51
C ALA A 370 10.19 -15.98 26.11
N TRP A 371 10.91 -16.47 25.10
CA TRP A 371 10.54 -16.29 23.71
C TRP A 371 9.49 -17.32 23.27
N PHE A 372 8.38 -16.84 22.72
CA PHE A 372 7.28 -17.63 22.19
C PHE A 372 7.04 -17.31 20.72
N ASP A 373 6.50 -18.28 19.98
CA ASP A 373 5.90 -18.04 18.68
C ASP A 373 4.57 -17.28 18.88
N SER A 374 4.38 -16.23 18.08
CA SER A 374 3.30 -15.25 18.24
C SER A 374 2.67 -14.98 16.89
N THR A 375 1.34 -15.15 16.85
CA THR A 375 0.50 -14.92 15.65
C THR A 375 -0.62 -13.95 15.96
N VAL A 376 -1.37 -14.21 17.04
CA VAL A 376 -2.48 -13.39 17.53
C VAL A 376 -2.30 -13.25 19.03
N GLU A 377 -2.24 -12.02 19.53
CA GLU A 377 -1.97 -11.74 20.94
C GLU A 377 -2.81 -10.59 21.48
N LEU A 378 -3.12 -10.62 22.77
CA LEU A 378 -3.62 -9.42 23.46
C LEU A 378 -2.57 -8.32 23.45
N MET A 379 -3.03 -7.09 23.26
CA MET A 379 -2.16 -5.91 23.27
C MET A 379 -1.63 -5.62 24.68
N THR A 380 -0.53 -4.89 24.74
CA THR A 380 0.01 -4.30 25.97
C THR A 380 -0.49 -2.87 26.17
N GLU A 381 -0.29 -2.36 27.38
CA GLU A 381 -0.47 -0.93 27.66
C GLU A 381 0.44 -0.06 26.78
N GLN A 382 1.66 -0.52 26.48
CA GLN A 382 2.58 0.18 25.59
C GLN A 382 2.00 0.27 24.18
N ASN A 383 1.44 -0.81 23.63
CA ASN A 383 0.81 -0.77 22.31
C ASN A 383 -0.37 0.21 22.28
N VAL A 384 -1.11 0.34 23.38
CA VAL A 384 -2.38 1.09 23.44
C VAL A 384 -2.21 2.54 23.87
N TYR A 385 -1.49 2.80 24.96
CA TYR A 385 -1.31 4.11 25.61
C TYR A 385 0.10 4.70 25.40
N GLY A 386 1.02 3.95 24.79
CA GLY A 386 2.40 4.39 24.54
C GLY A 386 3.32 4.33 25.75
N ASN A 387 2.79 3.99 26.91
CA ASN A 387 3.55 3.78 28.14
C ASN A 387 2.82 2.75 29.01
N GLN A 388 3.53 2.23 30.01
CA GLN A 388 2.92 1.40 31.04
C GLN A 388 2.26 2.27 32.09
N VAL A 389 0.95 2.12 32.28
CA VAL A 389 0.14 2.96 33.17
C VAL A 389 -0.12 2.25 34.50
N MET A 390 -0.50 0.97 34.45
CA MET A 390 -1.00 0.17 35.57
C MET A 390 -0.02 -0.92 36.02
N GLY A 391 0.78 -1.46 35.10
CA GLY A 391 1.53 -2.69 35.40
C GLY A 391 2.50 -2.57 36.57
N ALA A 392 2.71 -3.70 37.25
CA ALA A 392 3.33 -3.74 38.56
C ALA A 392 4.79 -3.23 38.56
N LEU A 393 5.09 -2.32 39.49
CA LEU A 393 6.45 -1.97 39.88
C LEU A 393 6.91 -2.91 41.01
N PRO A 394 8.16 -3.40 41.01
CA PRO A 394 8.64 -4.28 42.07
C PRO A 394 8.66 -3.55 43.41
N SER A 395 8.08 -4.16 44.45
CA SER A 395 8.15 -3.61 45.80
C SER A 395 9.56 -3.76 46.37
N GLY A 396 10.10 -2.72 47.02
CA GLY A 396 11.29 -2.86 47.87
C GLY A 396 12.65 -2.73 47.18
N GLY A 397 12.73 -2.15 45.97
CA GLY A 397 14.02 -1.71 45.41
C GLY A 397 14.93 -2.82 44.87
N THR A 398 14.44 -4.06 44.75
CA THR A 398 15.07 -5.10 43.91
C THR A 398 14.71 -4.84 42.46
N VAL A 399 15.25 -3.73 41.93
CA VAL A 399 14.93 -3.19 40.61
C VAL A 399 15.72 -3.88 39.51
N ASN A 400 16.57 -4.86 39.83
CA ASN A 400 17.40 -5.53 38.84
C ASN A 400 16.55 -6.55 38.05
N PRO A 401 16.20 -6.28 36.78
CA PRO A 401 15.37 -7.18 35.96
C PRO A 401 16.10 -8.48 35.58
N TRP A 402 17.39 -8.60 35.88
CA TRP A 402 18.21 -9.79 35.60
C TRP A 402 18.31 -10.74 36.81
N ASP A 403 17.82 -10.33 37.99
CA ASP A 403 17.78 -11.21 39.16
C ASP A 403 16.64 -12.23 39.02
N ALA A 404 16.80 -13.42 39.62
CA ALA A 404 15.75 -14.46 39.64
C ALA A 404 14.43 -14.02 40.29
N ASN A 405 14.47 -12.98 41.13
CA ASN A 405 13.31 -12.35 41.77
C ASN A 405 13.09 -10.90 41.30
N GLY A 406 13.76 -10.49 40.22
CA GLY A 406 13.65 -9.16 39.63
C GLY A 406 12.36 -8.97 38.85
N ASN A 407 11.97 -7.72 38.58
CA ASN A 407 10.82 -7.46 37.70
C ASN A 407 11.20 -7.74 36.24
N HIS A 408 10.71 -8.84 35.70
CA HIS A 408 10.98 -9.34 34.35
C HIS A 408 10.11 -8.66 33.28
N ASN A 409 9.81 -7.39 33.48
CA ASN A 409 8.90 -6.59 32.68
C ASN A 409 9.63 -5.78 31.59
N TYR A 410 10.28 -6.51 30.70
CA TYR A 410 10.85 -5.99 29.46
C TYR A 410 10.27 -6.82 28.30
N LEU A 411 9.79 -6.14 27.27
CA LEU A 411 8.99 -6.72 26.18
C LEU A 411 9.55 -6.24 24.84
N VAL A 412 9.11 -6.85 23.74
CA VAL A 412 9.45 -6.39 22.37
C VAL A 412 8.47 -5.36 21.82
N ASP A 413 7.41 -5.02 22.55
CA ASP A 413 6.48 -3.96 22.18
C ASP A 413 7.13 -2.59 22.38
N LYS A 414 7.54 -1.97 21.27
CA LYS A 414 8.44 -0.81 21.24
C LYS A 414 7.76 0.54 21.51
N SER A 415 6.47 0.67 21.21
CA SER A 415 5.74 1.95 21.26
C SER A 415 4.23 1.78 21.17
N GLN A 416 3.50 2.89 21.33
CA GLN A 416 2.09 2.97 20.91
C GLN A 416 1.97 2.60 19.43
N PHE A 417 0.90 1.89 19.05
CA PHE A 417 0.56 1.73 17.66
C PHE A 417 0.21 3.09 17.05
N PRO A 418 0.74 3.45 15.86
CA PRO A 418 0.42 4.71 15.18
C PRO A 418 -1.07 4.97 15.02
N LEU A 419 -1.90 3.94 14.84
CA LEU A 419 -3.36 4.08 14.84
C LEU A 419 -3.89 4.79 16.08
N PHE A 420 -3.44 4.43 17.28
CA PHE A 420 -3.91 5.03 18.52
C PHE A 420 -3.30 6.42 18.77
N VAL A 421 -2.17 6.74 18.13
CA VAL A 421 -1.63 8.10 18.06
C VAL A 421 -2.55 8.99 17.23
N PHE A 422 -2.95 8.54 16.03
CA PHE A 422 -3.82 9.32 15.14
C PHE A 422 -5.28 9.34 15.57
N ARG A 423 -5.77 8.26 16.17
CA ARG A 423 -7.16 8.03 16.55
C ARG A 423 -7.25 7.53 18.00
N PRO A 424 -6.95 8.39 18.99
CA PRO A 424 -7.06 8.03 20.40
C PRO A 424 -8.49 7.65 20.80
N ASP A 425 -9.50 8.13 20.06
CA ASP A 425 -10.90 7.75 20.25
C ASP A 425 -11.18 6.26 19.95
N LEU A 426 -10.32 5.60 19.17
CA LEU A 426 -10.41 4.17 18.86
C LEU A 426 -9.71 3.28 19.90
N ILE A 427 -9.03 3.86 20.90
CA ILE A 427 -8.40 3.12 22.00
C ILE A 427 -9.45 2.30 22.74
N SER A 428 -10.44 2.97 23.38
CA SER A 428 -11.54 2.24 24.01
C SER A 428 -12.67 1.99 23.03
N ASN A 429 -13.07 2.99 22.22
CA ASN A 429 -14.26 2.94 21.38
C ASN A 429 -15.53 2.50 22.18
N ARG A 430 -15.62 2.94 23.44
CA ARG A 430 -16.64 2.52 24.43
C ARG A 430 -16.68 0.99 24.66
N GLN A 431 -15.55 0.33 24.46
CA GLN A 431 -15.37 -1.10 24.72
C GLN A 431 -14.54 -1.29 25.98
N TRP A 432 -14.84 -2.36 26.72
CA TRP A 432 -14.02 -2.85 27.80
C TRP A 432 -13.29 -4.13 27.35
N PHE A 433 -11.96 -4.14 27.37
CA PHE A 433 -11.18 -5.29 26.89
C PHE A 433 -9.84 -5.47 27.58
N TRP A 434 -9.43 -6.74 27.67
CA TRP A 434 -8.19 -7.15 28.31
C TRP A 434 -6.94 -6.65 27.59
N LEU A 435 -5.96 -6.25 28.41
CA LEU A 435 -4.56 -6.17 28.02
C LEU A 435 -3.77 -7.28 28.71
N ARG A 436 -2.57 -7.58 28.23
CA ARG A 436 -1.76 -8.69 28.76
C ARG A 436 -0.86 -8.33 29.96
N THR A 437 -0.86 -7.10 30.43
CA THR A 437 0.04 -6.66 31.51
C THR A 437 -0.45 -7.14 32.88
N VAL A 438 0.44 -7.72 33.68
CA VAL A 438 0.15 -8.04 35.10
C VAL A 438 0.18 -6.77 35.95
N VAL A 439 -0.85 -6.57 36.76
CA VAL A 439 -1.00 -5.38 37.63
C VAL A 439 -0.86 -5.73 39.11
N SER A 440 -1.37 -6.89 39.53
CA SER A 440 -1.28 -7.35 40.92
C SER A 440 -1.28 -8.87 41.01
N ALA A 441 -1.29 -9.44 42.22
CA ALA A 441 -1.38 -10.89 42.43
C ALA A 441 -2.67 -11.51 41.87
N ILE A 442 -3.68 -10.68 41.59
CA ILE A 442 -5.00 -11.12 41.17
C ILE A 442 -5.52 -10.46 39.88
N ALA A 443 -4.89 -9.38 39.41
CA ALA A 443 -5.43 -8.54 38.34
C ALA A 443 -4.49 -8.34 37.15
N PHE A 444 -5.08 -8.23 35.97
CA PHE A 444 -4.44 -7.83 34.72
C PHE A 444 -4.96 -6.46 34.28
N ALA A 445 -4.15 -5.75 33.49
CA ALA A 445 -4.53 -4.47 32.93
C ALA A 445 -5.65 -4.64 31.89
N ASP A 446 -6.46 -3.62 31.76
CA ASP A 446 -7.49 -3.54 30.73
C ASP A 446 -7.70 -2.09 30.27
N VAL A 447 -8.46 -1.94 29.19
CA VAL A 447 -9.00 -0.66 28.74
C VAL A 447 -10.45 -0.60 29.14
N HIS A 448 -10.84 0.35 29.99
CA HIS A 448 -12.24 0.51 30.41
C HIS A 448 -13.07 1.23 29.33
N ASP A 449 -14.39 1.00 29.32
CA ASP A 449 -15.33 1.62 28.36
C ASP A 449 -15.40 3.16 28.45
N ASN A 450 -14.91 3.75 29.53
CA ASN A 450 -14.83 5.19 29.74
C ASN A 450 -13.50 5.78 29.24
N GLY A 451 -12.61 4.95 28.68
CA GLY A 451 -11.37 5.37 28.02
C GLY A 451 -10.13 5.38 28.92
N ASN A 452 -10.28 5.26 30.24
CA ASN A 452 -9.15 5.15 31.14
C ASN A 452 -8.46 3.78 31.03
N ALA A 453 -7.15 3.76 31.25
CA ALA A 453 -6.46 2.54 31.61
C ALA A 453 -6.99 2.07 32.97
N ASP A 454 -7.20 0.78 33.13
CA ASP A 454 -7.74 0.19 34.35
C ASP A 454 -7.15 -1.20 34.57
N CYS A 455 -7.63 -1.89 35.60
CA CYS A 455 -7.36 -3.30 35.82
C CYS A 455 -8.57 -4.01 36.42
N ALA A 456 -8.65 -5.31 36.14
CA ALA A 456 -9.70 -6.15 36.69
C ALA A 456 -9.13 -7.50 37.15
N GLY A 457 -9.80 -8.09 38.14
CA GLY A 457 -9.49 -9.43 38.63
C GLY A 457 -9.55 -10.45 37.50
N ALA A 458 -8.60 -11.39 37.47
CA ALA A 458 -8.43 -12.33 36.37
C ALA A 458 -9.67 -13.21 36.10
N ALA A 459 -10.53 -13.42 37.11
CA ALA A 459 -11.80 -14.15 36.99
C ALA A 459 -12.95 -13.31 36.41
N GLY A 460 -12.75 -11.99 36.26
CA GLY A 460 -13.69 -11.11 35.57
C GLY A 460 -13.82 -11.47 34.10
N SER A 461 -14.95 -11.09 33.48
CA SER A 461 -15.15 -11.28 32.04
C SER A 461 -15.04 -9.93 31.33
N ALA A 462 -14.09 -9.81 30.40
CA ALA A 462 -13.93 -8.62 29.57
C ALA A 462 -13.74 -9.01 28.10
N GLY A 463 -13.76 -8.00 27.21
CA GLY A 463 -13.57 -8.21 25.78
C GLY A 463 -12.19 -8.76 25.42
N VAL A 464 -12.15 -9.62 24.41
CA VAL A 464 -10.93 -10.13 23.76
C VAL A 464 -10.74 -9.37 22.45
N ARG A 465 -9.83 -8.39 22.47
CA ARG A 465 -9.48 -7.54 21.33
C ARG A 465 -7.98 -7.65 21.04
N PRO A 466 -7.55 -8.71 20.32
CA PRO A 466 -6.15 -8.95 20.08
C PRO A 466 -5.61 -8.06 18.93
N ALA A 467 -4.29 -7.97 18.85
CA ALA A 467 -3.57 -7.56 17.65
C ALA A 467 -2.96 -8.79 16.98
N PHE A 468 -2.80 -8.71 15.65
CA PHE A 468 -2.11 -9.71 14.85
C PHE A 468 -1.48 -9.02 13.64
N SER A 469 -0.61 -9.73 12.91
CA SER A 469 0.04 -9.19 11.73
C SER A 469 -0.21 -10.07 10.52
N ILE A 470 -0.35 -9.45 9.35
CA ILE A 470 -0.33 -10.15 8.05
C ILE A 470 0.92 -9.79 7.25
N CYS A 471 1.47 -10.75 6.51
CA CYS A 471 2.74 -10.65 5.77
C CYS A 471 2.65 -11.24 4.35
#